data_AF-A0A5J4PSM5-F1
#
_entry.id   AF-A0A5J4PSM5-F1
#
_cell.length_a   1.000
_cell.length_b   1.000
_cell.length_c   1.000
_cell.angle_alpha   90.00
_cell.angle_beta   90.00
_cell.angle_gamma   90.00
#
_symmetry.space_group_name_H-M   'P 1'
#
loop_
_entity.id
_entity.type
_entity.pdbx_description
1 polymer ?
#
loop_
_entity_poly.entity_id
_entity_poly.type
_entity_poly.pdbx_seq_one_letter_code
_entity_poly.pdbx_strand_id
1 'polypeptide(L)' 'MKFYDRKAELETLNRNREQSKKSACFTVMVGRRRIGKTSLLLESVKGQKYLYLFVSRKNEPLLCTQFQK' A
#
# COMPACT_ATOMS: atom_id res chain seq x y z
N MET A 1 -0.23 10.19 16.03
CA MET A 1 -1.15 10.95 15.15
C MET A 1 -2.43 10.16 15.01
N LYS A 2 -3.60 10.77 15.18
CA LYS A 2 -4.89 10.07 15.00
C LYS A 2 -5.21 9.98 13.51
N PHE A 3 -5.58 8.80 13.03
CA PHE A 3 -6.10 8.59 11.67
C PHE A 3 -7.61 8.86 11.71
N TYR A 4 -8.09 9.72 10.83
CA TYR A 4 -9.48 10.17 10.82
C TYR A 4 -10.20 9.71 9.56
N ASP A 5 -11.43 9.24 9.74
CA ASP A 5 -12.36 8.87 8.66
C ASP A 5 -11.82 7.78 7.70
N ARG A 6 -12.27 7.77 6.44
CA ARG A 6 -11.87 6.83 5.36
C ARG A 6 -12.40 5.41 5.52
N LYS A 7 -13.54 5.24 6.18
CA LYS A 7 -14.16 3.93 6.42
C LYS A 7 -14.47 3.18 5.11
N ALA A 8 -15.01 3.88 4.11
CA ALA A 8 -15.35 3.28 2.83
C ALA A 8 -14.11 2.82 2.04
N GLU A 9 -13.04 3.62 2.05
CA GLU A 9 -11.79 3.23 1.39
C GLU A 9 -11.10 2.07 2.12
N LEU A 10 -11.11 2.06 3.46
CA LEU A 10 -10.61 0.94 4.25
C LEU A 10 -11.40 -0.35 3.98
N GLU A 11 -12.73 -0.26 3.89
CA GLU A 11 -13.56 -1.40 3.55
C GLU A 11 -13.24 -1.94 2.15
N THR A 12 -13.06 -1.06 1.18
CA THR A 12 -12.65 -1.43 -0.18
C THR A 12 -11.29 -2.15 -0.18
N LEU A 13 -10.30 -1.63 0.54
CA LEU A 13 -8.98 -2.27 0.66
C LEU A 13 -9.07 -3.64 1.35
N ASN A 14 -9.93 -3.79 2.35
CA ASN A 14 -10.16 -5.07 3.01
C ASN A 14 -10.79 -6.10 2.05
N ARG A 15 -11.78 -5.69 1.24
CA ARG A 15 -12.38 -6.56 0.21
C ARG A 15 -11.34 -7.01 -0.83
N ASN A 16 -10.51 -6.08 -1.33
CA ASN A 16 -9.43 -6.40 -2.26
C ASN A 16 -8.43 -7.40 -1.65
N ARG A 17 -8.12 -7.25 -0.36
CA ARG A 17 -7.25 -8.18 0.36
C ARG A 17 -7.87 -9.56 0.50
N GLU A 18 -9.15 -9.66 0.84
CA GLU A 18 -9.82 -10.97 0.91
C GLU A 18 -9.88 -11.64 -0.46
N GLN A 19 -10.06 -10.88 -1.53
CA GLN A 19 -9.95 -11.39 -2.90
C GLN A 19 -8.52 -11.88 -3.22
N SER A 20 -7.49 -11.18 -2.74
CA SER A 20 -6.09 -11.56 -2.96
C SER A 20 -5.71 -12.93 -2.39
N LYS A 21 -6.48 -13.44 -1.41
CA LYS A 21 -6.30 -14.80 -0.87
C LYS A 21 -6.78 -15.90 -1.82
N LYS A 22 -7.64 -15.55 -2.78
CA LYS A 22 -8.24 -16.49 -3.76
C LYS A 22 -7.55 -16.41 -5.13
N SER A 23 -7.12 -15.21 -5.53
CA SER A 23 -6.44 -14.98 -6.82
C SER A 23 -5.39 -13.89 -6.71
N ALA A 24 -4.38 -13.93 -7.57
CA ALA A 24 -3.38 -12.86 -7.65
C ALA A 24 -4.06 -11.51 -7.95
N CYS A 25 -3.74 -10.48 -7.15
CA CYS A 25 -4.35 -9.16 -7.23
C CYS A 25 -3.27 -8.08 -7.22
N PHE A 26 -3.39 -7.10 -8.12
CA PHE A 26 -2.55 -5.91 -8.14
C PHE A 26 -3.43 -4.67 -7.95
N THR A 27 -3.19 -3.91 -6.88
CA THR A 27 -4.00 -2.73 -6.53
C THR A 27 -3.18 -1.46 -6.67
N VAL A 28 -3.69 -0.50 -7.44
CA VAL A 28 -3.08 0.82 -7.61
C VAL A 28 -3.94 1.86 -6.90
N MET A 29 -3.34 2.64 -6.00
CA MET A 29 -4.02 3.75 -5.32
C MET A 29 -3.62 5.09 -5.94
N VAL A 30 -4.60 5.76 -6.54
CA VAL A 30 -4.43 7.07 -7.20
C VAL A 30 -5.06 8.20 -6.39
N GLY A 31 -4.64 9.44 -6.65
CA GLY A 31 -5.21 10.63 -6.02
C GLY A 31 -4.24 11.80 -5.91
N ARG A 32 -4.73 12.99 -5.55
CA ARG A 32 -3.93 14.22 -5.47
C ARG A 32 -2.76 14.13 -4.48
N ARG A 33 -1.75 14.98 -4.67
CA ARG A 33 -0.64 15.14 -3.71
C ARG A 33 -1.20 15.52 -2.33
N ARG A 34 -0.67 14.92 -1.26
CA ARG A 34 -1.06 15.14 0.15
C ARG A 34 -2.49 14.72 0.55
N ILE A 35 -3.21 13.95 -0.25
CA ILE A 35 -4.56 13.44 0.12
C ILE A 35 -4.55 12.30 1.17
N GLY A 36 -3.38 11.85 1.63
CA GLY A 36 -3.27 10.81 2.67
C GLY A 36 -3.14 9.37 2.18
N LYS A 37 -2.83 9.13 0.90
CA LYS A 37 -2.70 7.77 0.31
C LYS A 37 -1.80 6.84 1.12
N THR A 38 -0.59 7.29 1.45
CA THR A 38 0.38 6.49 2.22
C THR A 38 -0.15 6.16 3.61
N SER A 39 -0.75 7.13 4.30
CA SER A 39 -1.34 6.92 5.63
C SER A 39 -2.51 5.94 5.58
N LEU A 40 -3.37 6.02 4.56
CA LEU A 40 -4.49 5.09 4.36
C LEU A 40 -4.00 3.66 4.14
N LEU A 41 -2.99 3.46 3.28
CA LEU A 41 -2.41 2.14 3.05
C LEU A 41 -1.82 1.56 4.34
N LEU A 42 -1.02 2.33 5.08
CA LEU A 42 -0.41 1.89 6.34
C LEU A 42 -1.47 1.54 7.40
N GLU A 43 -2.56 2.30 7.49
CA GLU A 43 -3.66 1.99 8.39
C GLU A 43 -4.41 0.72 7.94
N SER A 44 -4.60 0.50 6.64
CA SER A 44 -5.31 -0.69 6.10
C SER A 44 -4.62 -2.02 6.38
N VAL A 45 -3.29 -2.00 6.57
CA VAL A 45 -2.47 -3.19 6.85
C VAL A 45 -2.03 -3.27 8.32
N LYS A 46 -2.56 -2.39 9.17
CA LYS A 46 -2.21 -2.34 10.59
C LYS A 46 -2.57 -3.65 11.29
N GLY A 47 -1.66 -4.14 12.13
CA GLY A 47 -1.82 -5.44 12.80
C GLY A 47 -1.52 -6.66 11.92
N GLN A 48 -1.04 -6.45 10.70
CA GLN A 48 -0.67 -7.52 9.77
C GLN A 48 0.81 -7.42 9.40
N LYS A 49 1.39 -8.53 8.95
CA LYS A 49 2.74 -8.53 8.37
C LYS A 49 2.65 -8.01 6.93
N TYR A 50 3.47 -7.01 6.62
CA TYR A 50 3.60 -6.45 5.28
C TYR A 50 5.04 -5.98 5.04
N LEU A 51 5.41 -5.88 3.76
CA LEU A 51 6.65 -5.23 3.32
C LEU A 51 6.31 -3.86 2.77
N TYR A 52 7.02 -2.83 3.25
CA TYR A 52 6.90 -1.47 2.74
C TYR A 52 8.17 -1.08 2.00
N LEU A 53 8.07 -0.96 0.67
CA LEU A 53 9.18 -0.58 -0.19
C LEU A 53 9.00 0.89 -0.61
N PHE A 54 9.80 1.78 -0.01
CA PHE A 54 9.84 3.18 -0.43
C PHE A 54 10.78 3.36 -1.63
N VAL A 55 10.22 3.19 -2.83
CA VAL A 55 10.99 3.23 -4.09
C VAL A 55 11.05 4.63 -4.70
N SER A 56 12.25 5.09 -5.01
CA SER A 56 12.48 6.25 -5.88
C SER A 56 12.26 5.89 -7.35
N ARG A 57 12.01 6.88 -8.22
CA ARG A 57 12.01 6.64 -9.67
C ARG A 57 13.42 6.34 -10.17
N LYS A 58 13.73 5.04 -10.29
CA LYS A 58 14.99 4.50 -10.83
C LYS A 58 14.67 3.27 -11.67
N ASN A 59 15.62 2.87 -12.51
CA ASN A 59 15.52 1.64 -13.28
C ASN A 59 15.51 0.42 -12.33
N GLU A 60 14.79 -0.62 -12.74
CA GLU A 60 14.59 -1.84 -11.95
C GLU A 60 15.92 -2.51 -11.49
N PRO A 61 16.96 -2.66 -12.33
CA PRO A 61 18.23 -3.26 -11.89
C PRO A 61 18.93 -2.48 -10.75
N LEU A 62 18.83 -1.16 -10.77
CA LEU A 62 19.38 -0.30 -9.71
C LEU A 62 18.59 -0.48 -8.42
N LEU A 63 17.26 -0.59 -8.49
CA LEU A 63 16.42 -0.85 -7.32
C LEU A 63 16.74 -2.22 -6.70
N CYS A 64 16.83 -3.27 -7.51
CA CYS A 64 17.18 -4.61 -7.04
C CYS A 64 18.53 -4.65 -6.32
N THR A 65 19.55 -4.00 -6.88
CA THR A 65 20.88 -3.88 -6.26
C THR A 65 20.82 -3.15 -4.91
N GLN A 66 19.94 -2.15 -4.77
CA GLN A 66 19.78 -1.38 -3.52
C GLN A 66 19.09 -2.18 -2.41
N PHE A 67 18.13 -3.06 -2.74
CA PHE A 67 17.37 -3.83 -1.75
C PHE A 67 17.99 -5.19 -1.37
N GLN A 68 19.06 -5.62 -2.04
CA GLN A 68 19.78 -6.86 -1.74
C GLN A 68 20.87 -6.73 -0.66
N LYS A 69 21.16 -5.50 -0.22
CA LYS A 69 22.09 -5.21 0.88
C LYS A 69 21.31 -4.96 2.17
#